data_AF-A0A920TR89-F1
#
_entry.id   AF-A0A920TR89-F1
#
_cell.length_a   1.000
_cell.length_b   1.000
_cell.length_c   1.000
_cell.angle_alpha   90.00
_cell.angle_beta   90.00
_cell.angle_gamma   90.00
#
_symmetry.space_group_name_H-M   'P 1'
#
loop_
_entity.id
_entity.type
_entity.pdbx_description
1 polymer ?
#
loop_
_entity_poly.entity_id
_entity_poly.type
_entity_poly.pdbx_seq_one_letter_code
_entity_poly.pdbx_strand_id
1 'polypeptide(L)'
;MAEAISLEMGAPMDWATDVQTGSGQTHLEDFILRLKDFEFDEHFDQKSNNHIYYKPMEFVDNYPMELANKPNSSQSSSCLCNRMHNDLKPSEIAPLSGMLFAEMIDEVGFPKGYLIW
;
A
#
# COMPACT_ATOMS: atom_id res chain seq x y z
N MET A 1 -2.88 -15.50 2.10
CA MET A 1 -2.44 -14.63 0.99
C MET A 1 -1.91 -15.45 -0.18
N ALA A 2 -0.78 -16.16 -0.04
CA ALA A 2 -0.20 -16.98 -1.11
C ALA A 2 -1.19 -17.99 -1.74
N GLU A 3 -2.02 -18.66 -0.94
CA GLU A 3 -3.06 -19.56 -1.45
C GLU A 3 -4.11 -18.84 -2.30
N ALA A 4 -4.57 -17.66 -1.88
CA ALA A 4 -5.53 -16.86 -2.63
C ALA A 4 -4.96 -16.41 -3.98
N ILE A 5 -3.70 -15.98 -3.99
CA ILE A 5 -2.95 -15.61 -5.20
C ILE A 5 -2.78 -16.83 -6.12
N SER A 6 -2.35 -17.97 -5.59
CA SER A 6 -2.18 -19.20 -6.37
C SER A 6 -3.51 -19.67 -6.97
N LEU A 7 -4.61 -19.56 -6.20
CA LEU A 7 -5.94 -19.98 -6.61
C LEU A 7 -6.53 -19.09 -7.71
N GLU A 8 -6.35 -17.78 -7.64
CA GLU A 8 -6.98 -16.83 -8.57
C GLU A 8 -6.21 -16.68 -9.90
N MET A 9 -4.88 -16.70 -9.86
CA MET A 9 -4.03 -16.45 -11.04
C MET A 9 -3.17 -17.66 -11.46
N GLY A 10 -3.30 -18.79 -10.77
CA GLY A 10 -2.59 -20.03 -11.11
C GLY A 10 -1.08 -19.99 -10.84
N ALA A 11 -0.61 -19.05 -10.02
CA ALA A 11 0.80 -18.95 -9.66
C ALA A 11 1.27 -20.21 -8.89
N PRO A 12 2.43 -20.81 -9.22
CA PRO A 12 3.00 -21.90 -8.42
C PRO A 12 3.18 -21.48 -6.96
N MET A 13 2.91 -22.38 -6.01
CA MET A 13 2.85 -22.03 -4.57
C MET A 13 4.15 -21.41 -4.05
N ASP A 14 5.31 -21.93 -4.47
CA ASP A 14 6.62 -21.39 -4.11
C ASP A 14 6.75 -19.93 -4.57
N TRP A 15 6.27 -19.63 -5.78
CA TRP A 15 6.31 -18.29 -6.36
C TRP A 15 5.30 -17.32 -5.72
N ALA A 16 4.09 -17.81 -5.42
CA ALA A 16 3.07 -17.04 -4.72
C ALA A 16 3.51 -16.66 -3.29
N THR A 17 4.30 -17.53 -2.66
CA THR A 17 4.83 -17.32 -1.31
C THR A 17 6.05 -16.39 -1.34
N ASP A 18 7.11 -16.79 -2.03
CA ASP A 18 8.41 -16.12 -1.94
C ASP A 18 8.42 -14.76 -2.65
N VAL A 19 7.71 -14.65 -3.77
CA VAL A 19 7.75 -13.46 -4.62
C VAL A 19 6.53 -12.58 -4.35
N GLN A 20 5.32 -13.10 -4.54
CA GLN A 20 4.12 -12.25 -4.49
C GLN A 20 3.77 -11.82 -3.06
N THR A 21 3.72 -12.76 -2.13
CA THR A 21 3.44 -12.43 -0.72
C THR A 21 4.66 -11.75 -0.06
N GLY A 22 5.87 -12.26 -0.31
CA GLY A 22 7.11 -11.73 0.26
C GLY A 22 7.42 -10.29 -0.16
N SER A 23 7.18 -9.91 -1.42
CA SER A 23 7.38 -8.53 -1.88
C SER A 23 6.42 -7.56 -1.19
N GLY A 24 5.14 -7.94 -1.02
CA GLY A 24 4.15 -7.13 -0.30
C GLY A 24 4.57 -6.83 1.14
N GLN A 25 5.10 -7.84 1.86
CA GLN A 25 5.64 -7.65 3.21
C GLN A 25 6.87 -6.73 3.21
N THR A 26 7.84 -6.98 2.33
CA THR A 26 9.07 -6.19 2.25
C THR A 26 8.78 -4.72 1.97
N HIS A 27 7.84 -4.44 1.07
CA HIS A 27 7.40 -3.07 0.80
C HIS A 27 6.84 -2.40 2.05
N LEU A 28 5.93 -3.05 2.79
CA LEU A 28 5.37 -2.49 4.02
C LEU A 28 6.43 -2.20 5.08
N GLU A 29 7.41 -3.10 5.26
CA GLU A 29 8.52 -2.91 6.19
C GLU A 29 9.39 -1.71 5.81
N ASP A 30 9.75 -1.59 4.53
CA ASP A 30 10.51 -0.45 3.99
C ASP A 30 9.77 0.87 4.18
N PHE A 31 8.44 0.88 4.00
CA PHE A 31 7.62 2.07 4.23
C PHE A 31 7.60 2.49 5.69
N ILE A 32 7.43 1.55 6.61
CA ILE A 32 7.47 1.81 8.04
C ILE A 32 8.83 2.41 8.42
N LEU A 33 9.93 1.88 7.88
CA LEU A 33 11.26 2.41 8.13
C LEU A 33 11.42 3.83 7.61
N ARG A 34 11.04 4.09 6.37
CA ARG A 34 11.21 5.41 5.75
C ARG A 34 10.33 6.49 6.37
N LEU A 35 9.13 6.15 6.78
CA LEU A 35 8.22 7.10 7.43
C LEU A 35 8.65 7.46 8.86
N LYS A 36 9.40 6.60 9.54
CA LYS A 36 9.99 6.96 10.84
C LYS A 36 11.04 8.05 10.71
N ASP A 37 11.78 8.05 9.61
CA ASP A 37 12.88 8.98 9.36
C ASP A 37 12.46 10.18 8.50
N PHE A 38 11.19 10.25 8.05
CA PHE A 38 10.71 11.30 7.16
C PHE A 38 10.26 12.55 7.94
N GLU A 39 10.85 13.70 7.62
CA GLU A 39 10.43 15.00 8.16
C GLU A 39 9.33 15.61 7.30
N PHE A 40 8.13 15.75 7.89
CA PHE A 40 6.97 16.34 7.21
C PHE A 40 6.98 17.89 7.21
N ASP A 41 7.89 18.51 7.98
CA ASP A 41 8.11 19.96 8.03
C ASP A 41 9.59 20.23 7.78
N GLU A 42 9.90 20.81 6.63
CA GLU A 42 11.27 21.19 6.26
C GLU A 42 11.38 22.71 6.17
N HIS A 43 12.46 23.26 6.73
CA HIS A 43 12.74 24.69 6.65
C HIS A 43 13.28 25.04 5.27
N PHE A 44 12.58 25.90 4.52
CA PHE A 44 12.96 26.23 3.14
C PHE A 44 14.33 26.94 3.03
N ASP A 45 14.60 27.88 3.94
CA ASP A 45 15.88 28.59 4.03
C ASP A 45 16.10 29.06 5.47
N GLN A 46 17.28 28.81 6.04
CA GLN A 46 17.68 29.23 7.39
C GLN A 46 17.54 30.74 7.64
N LYS A 47 17.56 31.55 6.57
CA LYS A 47 17.43 33.02 6.65
C LYS A 47 15.99 33.52 6.52
N SER A 48 15.03 32.64 6.22
CA SER A 48 13.62 32.98 6.08
C SER A 48 12.80 32.23 7.14
N ASN A 49 11.59 32.69 7.45
CA ASN A 49 10.69 31.94 8.33
C ASN A 49 9.71 31.05 7.53
N ASN A 50 10.11 30.63 6.33
CA ASN A 50 9.26 29.86 5.42
C ASN A 50 9.49 28.36 5.62
N HIS A 51 8.39 27.62 5.73
CA HIS A 51 8.38 26.17 5.95
C HIS A 51 7.69 25.46 4.78
N ILE A 52 8.21 24.30 4.39
CA ILE A 52 7.59 23.37 3.46
C ILE A 52 6.93 22.28 4.29
N TYR A 53 5.61 22.20 4.19
CA TYR A 53 4.82 21.15 4.82
C TYR A 53 4.46 20.09 3.79
N TYR A 54 4.99 18.89 3.98
CA TYR A 54 4.58 17.70 3.23
C TYR A 54 3.29 17.17 3.85
N LYS A 55 2.18 17.34 3.14
CA LYS A 55 0.89 16.77 3.54
C LYS A 55 0.58 15.53 2.72
N PRO A 56 0.02 14.49 3.36
CA PRO A 56 -0.52 13.38 2.61
C PRO A 56 -1.67 13.86 1.72
N MET A 57 -1.72 13.36 0.49
CA MET A 57 -2.84 13.60 -0.41
C MET A 57 -4.06 12.83 0.12
N GLU A 58 -5.26 13.38 0.05
CA GLU A 58 -6.39 12.80 0.79
C GLU A 58 -7.05 11.59 0.09
N PHE A 59 -6.85 11.44 -1.23
CA PHE A 59 -7.52 10.45 -2.05
C PHE A 59 -6.64 9.97 -3.21
N VAL A 60 -6.55 8.66 -3.41
CA VAL A 60 -5.86 8.04 -4.56
C VAL A 60 -6.83 7.06 -5.23
N ASP A 61 -7.22 7.36 -6.46
CA ASP A 61 -8.04 6.49 -7.29
C ASP A 61 -7.18 5.43 -7.99
N ASN A 62 -7.49 4.14 -7.72
CA ASN A 62 -7.16 2.95 -8.51
C ASN A 62 -5.68 2.51 -8.63
N TYR A 63 -5.37 1.30 -8.14
CA TYR A 63 -4.20 0.53 -8.61
C TYR A 63 -4.46 -0.99 -8.57
N PRO A 64 -4.29 -1.71 -9.70
CA PRO A 64 -4.46 -3.16 -9.73
C PRO A 64 -3.30 -3.86 -9.01
N MET A 65 -3.61 -4.71 -8.04
CA MET A 65 -2.60 -5.46 -7.27
C MET A 65 -1.79 -6.47 -8.11
N GLU A 66 -2.29 -6.88 -9.28
CA GLU A 66 -1.60 -7.80 -10.21
C GLU A 66 -0.27 -7.23 -10.78
N LEU A 67 -0.02 -5.93 -10.62
CA LEU A 67 1.14 -5.22 -11.19
C LEU A 67 2.24 -4.90 -10.15
N ALA A 68 2.47 -5.79 -9.19
CA ALA A 68 3.58 -5.72 -8.22
C ALA A 68 4.99 -5.66 -8.87
N ASN A 69 5.10 -5.86 -10.19
CA ASN A 69 6.37 -5.85 -10.95
C ASN A 69 6.70 -4.51 -11.67
N LYS A 70 5.94 -3.43 -11.44
CA LYS A 70 6.36 -2.09 -11.90
C LYS A 70 7.21 -1.39 -10.83
N PRO A 71 8.20 -0.56 -11.20
CA PRO A 71 9.03 0.20 -10.24
C PRO A 71 8.25 1.18 -9.34
N ASN A 72 6.93 1.26 -9.50
CA ASN A 72 6.00 2.07 -8.71
C ASN A 72 5.18 1.24 -7.70
N SER A 73 5.53 -0.03 -7.45
CA SER A 73 4.90 -0.91 -6.42
C SER A 73 4.88 -0.30 -5.01
N SER A 74 5.62 0.77 -4.81
CA SER A 74 5.67 1.55 -3.58
C SER A 74 4.35 2.29 -3.26
N GLN A 75 3.46 2.53 -4.23
CA GLN A 75 2.32 3.42 -3.98
C GLN A 75 1.26 2.82 -3.03
N SER A 76 0.86 1.56 -3.16
CA SER A 76 -0.18 0.96 -2.30
C SER A 76 0.20 0.92 -0.81
N SER A 77 1.46 0.62 -0.51
CA SER A 77 2.00 0.69 0.85
C SER A 77 2.13 2.13 1.36
N SER A 78 2.44 3.10 0.49
CA SER A 78 2.46 4.53 0.84
C SER A 78 1.08 5.07 1.22
N CYS A 79 0.02 4.51 0.63
CA CYS A 79 -1.37 4.88 0.90
C CYS A 79 -1.81 4.49 2.32
N LEU A 80 -1.43 3.29 2.77
CA LEU A 80 -1.80 2.76 4.09
C LEU A 80 -1.10 3.44 5.26
N CYS A 81 -0.01 4.16 5.01
CA CYS A 81 0.76 4.74 6.10
C CYS A 81 0.45 6.24 6.32
N ASN A 82 -0.25 6.88 5.38
CA ASN A 82 -0.43 8.34 5.35
C ASN A 82 -1.84 8.84 5.75
N ARG A 83 -2.66 8.00 6.41
CA ARG A 83 -4.07 8.30 6.71
C ARG A 83 -4.90 8.69 5.46
N MET A 84 -4.60 8.10 4.30
CA MET A 84 -5.30 8.40 3.05
C MET A 84 -6.58 7.54 2.93
N HIS A 85 -7.68 8.10 2.42
CA HIS A 85 -8.86 7.29 2.05
C HIS A 85 -8.60 6.66 0.68
N ASN A 86 -8.78 5.34 0.58
CA ASN A 86 -8.47 4.60 -0.64
C ASN A 86 -9.67 3.80 -1.14
N ASP A 87 -9.99 3.93 -2.42
CA ASP A 87 -10.94 3.06 -3.12
C ASP A 87 -10.16 1.89 -3.73
N LEU A 88 -10.21 0.72 -3.08
CA LEU A 88 -9.53 -0.48 -3.56
C LEU A 88 -10.39 -1.19 -4.61
N LYS A 89 -10.01 -1.03 -5.88
CA LYS A 89 -10.60 -1.77 -7.00
C LYS A 89 -9.70 -2.96 -7.35
N PRO A 90 -9.98 -4.19 -6.90
CA PRO A 90 -9.15 -5.33 -7.27
C PRO A 90 -9.31 -5.68 -8.76
N SER A 91 -8.47 -6.59 -9.26
CA SER A 91 -8.65 -7.14 -10.59
C SER A 91 -9.96 -7.91 -10.69
N GLU A 92 -10.71 -7.71 -11.78
CA GLU A 92 -11.91 -8.50 -12.09
C GLU A 92 -11.56 -9.98 -12.36
N ILE A 93 -10.32 -10.24 -12.78
CA ILE A 93 -9.83 -11.58 -13.14
C ILE A 93 -9.23 -12.28 -11.91
N ALA A 94 -8.65 -11.52 -10.98
CA ALA A 94 -8.01 -12.00 -9.76
C ALA A 94 -8.41 -11.16 -8.53
N PRO A 95 -9.65 -11.30 -8.02
CA PRO A 95 -10.16 -10.44 -6.95
C PRO A 95 -9.87 -10.94 -5.52
N LEU A 96 -9.58 -12.23 -5.33
CA LEU A 96 -9.54 -12.90 -4.02
C LEU A 96 -8.44 -12.34 -3.13
N SER A 97 -7.25 -12.10 -3.67
CA SER A 97 -6.15 -11.51 -2.88
C SER A 97 -6.48 -10.09 -2.41
N GLY A 98 -7.17 -9.31 -3.24
CA GLY A 98 -7.58 -7.93 -2.91
C GLY A 98 -8.70 -7.88 -1.87
N MET A 99 -9.63 -8.81 -1.92
CA MET A 99 -10.66 -8.98 -0.88
C MET A 99 -10.04 -9.39 0.45
N LEU A 100 -9.16 -10.40 0.43
CA LEU A 100 -8.48 -10.88 1.63
C LEU A 100 -7.61 -9.78 2.28
N PHE A 101 -6.96 -8.94 1.47
CA PHE A 101 -6.23 -7.79 1.98
C PHE A 101 -7.16 -6.77 2.67
N ALA A 102 -8.34 -6.52 2.10
CA ALA A 102 -9.32 -5.63 2.71
C ALA A 102 -9.82 -6.17 4.07
N GLU A 103 -10.06 -7.48 4.18
CA GLU A 103 -10.41 -8.14 5.44
C GLU A 103 -9.28 -7.97 6.48
N MET A 104 -8.02 -8.15 6.08
CA MET A 104 -6.87 -7.92 6.97
C MET A 104 -6.82 -6.47 7.49
N ILE A 105 -7.14 -5.48 6.67
CA ILE A 105 -7.17 -4.06 7.08
C ILE A 105 -8.33 -3.76 8.03
N ASP A 106 -9.50 -4.36 7.80
CA ASP A 106 -10.67 -4.25 8.69
C ASP A 106 -10.36 -4.86 10.08
N GLU A 107 -9.74 -6.04 10.12
CA GLU A 107 -9.34 -6.72 11.37
C GLU A 107 -8.34 -5.91 12.21
N VAL A 108 -7.42 -5.19 11.56
CA VAL A 108 -6.43 -4.33 12.25
C VAL A 108 -7.07 -3.07 12.84
N GLY A 109 -8.34 -2.77 12.50
CA GLY A 109 -9.13 -1.73 13.14
C GLY A 109 -8.84 -0.31 12.63
N PHE A 110 -8.50 -0.18 11.34
CA PHE A 110 -8.37 1.14 10.72
C PHE A 110 -9.71 1.92 10.79
N PRO A 111 -9.68 3.27 10.83
CA PRO A 111 -10.90 4.07 10.84
C PRO A 111 -11.83 3.74 9.67
N LYS A 112 -13.15 3.77 9.90
CA LYS A 112 -14.12 3.54 8.82
C LYS A 112 -13.89 4.54 7.67
N GLY A 113 -13.90 4.03 6.44
CA GLY A 113 -13.59 4.80 5.23
C GLY A 113 -12.13 4.77 4.82
N TYR A 114 -11.23 4.21 5.64
CA TYR A 114 -9.81 4.12 5.29
C TYR A 114 -9.55 3.33 4.01
N LEU A 115 -10.27 2.22 3.89
CA LEU A 115 -10.36 1.41 2.69
C LEU A 115 -11.85 1.29 2.36
N ILE A 116 -12.23 1.75 1.18
CA ILE A 116 -13.58 1.62 0.64
C ILE A 116 -13.48 0.66 -0.56
N TRP A 117 -14.45 -0.23 -0.66
CA TRP A 117 -14.53 -1.27 -1.70
C TRP A 117 -15.81 -1.09 -2.49
#